data_AF-M6RC74-F1
#
_entry.id   AF-M6RC74-F1
#
_cell.length_a   1.000
_cell.length_b   1.000
_cell.length_c   1.000
_cell.angle_alpha   90.00
_cell.angle_beta   90.00
_cell.angle_gamma   90.00
#
_symmetry.space_group_name_H-M   'P 1'
#
loop_
_entity.id
_entity.type
_entity.pdbx_description
1 polymer ?
#
loop_
_entity_poly.entity_id
_entity_poly.type
_entity_poly.pdbx_seq_one_letter_code
_entity_poly.pdbx_strand_id
1 'polypeptide(L)'
;MTACDFVITKPGYGILSEAVYAKTPVLYTDRGNFPEVPYLHKSLTEEIPSSYISNEDLFLFRLDKPLQKANVWKGKSSTLFERDGREDVKYAVAVFLKLI
;
A
#
# COMPACT_ATOMS: atom_id res chain seq x y z
N MET A 1 -1.54 -2.73 17.29
CA MET A 1 -0.71 -3.73 16.58
C MET A 1 -0.96 -3.60 15.10
N THR A 2 0.09 -3.50 14.30
CA THR A 2 0.07 -3.74 12.85
C THR A 2 0.14 -5.25 12.61
N ALA A 3 -0.53 -5.76 11.57
CA ALA A 3 -0.54 -7.19 11.26
C ALA A 3 0.78 -7.66 10.60
N CYS A 4 1.45 -6.75 9.91
CA CYS A 4 2.78 -6.92 9.34
C CYS A 4 3.50 -5.56 9.25
N ASP A 5 4.81 -5.60 8.99
CA ASP A 5 5.63 -4.41 8.81
C ASP A 5 5.64 -3.92 7.35
N PHE A 6 5.54 -4.86 6.39
CA PHE A 6 5.60 -4.57 4.95
C PHE A 6 4.68 -5.53 4.17
N VAL A 7 4.23 -5.08 3.00
CA VAL A 7 3.62 -5.92 1.96
C VAL A 7 4.57 -6.00 0.78
N ILE A 8 4.87 -7.22 0.30
CA ILE A 8 5.67 -7.43 -0.92
C ILE A 8 4.73 -7.90 -2.04
N THR A 9 4.65 -7.18 -3.16
CA THR A 9 3.66 -7.47 -4.21
C THR A 9 4.05 -6.95 -5.60
N LYS A 10 3.41 -7.45 -6.66
CA LYS A 10 3.27 -6.67 -7.90
C LYS A 10 2.26 -5.53 -7.64
N PRO A 11 2.51 -4.32 -8.13
CA PRO A 11 1.62 -3.19 -7.84
C PRO A 11 0.28 -3.41 -8.53
N GLY A 12 -0.83 -3.10 -7.86
CA GLY A 12 -2.19 -3.22 -8.40
C GLY A 12 -3.19 -2.48 -7.52
N TYR A 13 -4.30 -2.01 -8.09
CA TYR A 13 -5.21 -1.10 -7.38
C TYR A 13 -5.69 -1.64 -6.04
N GLY A 14 -6.20 -2.87 -5.99
CA GLY A 14 -6.71 -3.47 -4.76
C GLY A 14 -5.65 -3.59 -3.67
N ILE A 15 -4.48 -4.15 -4.00
CA ILE A 15 -3.43 -4.33 -2.97
C ILE A 15 -2.85 -2.99 -2.51
N LEU A 16 -2.73 -2.00 -3.41
CA LEU A 16 -2.25 -0.67 -3.04
C LEU A 16 -3.28 0.10 -2.21
N SER A 17 -4.58 0.02 -2.53
CA SER A 17 -5.63 0.65 -1.72
C SER A 17 -5.67 0.08 -0.31
N GLU A 18 -5.56 -1.24 -0.18
CA GLU A 18 -5.49 -1.92 1.13
C GLU A 18 -4.23 -1.52 1.91
N ALA A 19 -3.07 -1.45 1.25
CA ALA A 19 -1.83 -1.04 1.90
C ALA A 19 -1.88 0.41 2.42
N VAL A 20 -2.48 1.33 1.65
CA VAL A 20 -2.70 2.71 2.08
C VAL A 20 -3.63 2.76 3.28
N TYR A 21 -4.77 2.07 3.18
CA TYR A 21 -5.77 2.01 4.24
C TYR A 21 -5.20 1.42 5.55
N ALA A 22 -4.46 0.32 5.43
CA ALA A 22 -3.79 -0.35 6.56
C ALA A 22 -2.52 0.37 7.04
N LYS A 23 -2.14 1.50 6.41
CA LYS A 23 -0.91 2.26 6.69
C LYS A 23 0.35 1.38 6.69
N THR A 24 0.41 0.44 5.75
CA THR A 24 1.49 -0.55 5.65
C THR A 24 2.36 -0.27 4.42
N PRO A 25 3.68 -0.04 4.59
CA PRO A 25 4.59 0.19 3.48
C PRO A 25 4.67 -0.98 2.48
N VAL A 26 4.97 -0.67 1.21
CA VAL A 26 4.98 -1.63 0.10
C VAL A 26 6.36 -1.80 -0.50
N LEU A 27 6.84 -3.04 -0.61
CA LEU A 27 7.89 -3.40 -1.56
C LEU A 27 7.25 -3.90 -2.84
N TYR A 28 7.64 -3.35 -3.99
CA TYR A 28 7.01 -3.71 -5.26
C TYR A 28 8.00 -4.23 -6.31
N THR A 29 7.59 -5.25 -7.05
CA THR A 29 8.28 -5.77 -8.23
C THR A 29 7.61 -5.25 -9.50
N ASP A 30 8.21 -5.48 -10.67
CA ASP A 30 7.60 -5.12 -11.95
C ASP A 30 6.26 -5.82 -12.21
N ARG A 31 5.30 -5.08 -12.76
CA ARG A 31 4.00 -5.59 -13.22
C ARG A 31 4.00 -6.03 -14.68
N GLY A 32 4.88 -5.48 -15.51
CA GLY A 32 4.89 -5.65 -16.96
C GLY A 32 4.23 -4.47 -17.70
N ASN A 33 3.92 -4.63 -18.98
CA ASN A 33 3.37 -3.55 -19.82
C ASN A 33 1.85 -3.50 -19.76
N PHE A 34 1.32 -2.91 -18.69
CA PHE A 34 -0.12 -2.70 -18.52
C PHE A 34 -0.48 -1.20 -18.52
N PRO A 35 -1.67 -0.82 -19.03
CA PRO A 35 -2.10 0.58 -19.07
C PRO A 35 -2.11 1.28 -17.71
N GLU A 36 -2.35 0.55 -16.63
CA GLU A 36 -2.41 1.11 -15.28
C GLU A 36 -1.05 1.44 -14.66
N VAL A 37 0.05 0.91 -15.20
CA VAL A 37 1.39 1.02 -14.57
C VAL A 37 1.84 2.45 -14.33
N PRO A 38 1.69 3.41 -15.26
CA PRO A 38 2.06 4.80 -15.01
C PRO A 38 1.33 5.40 -13.81
N TYR A 39 0.05 5.06 -13.62
CA TYR A 39 -0.76 5.55 -12.51
C TYR A 39 -0.37 4.90 -11.19
N LEU A 40 -0.15 3.57 -11.18
CA LEU A 40 0.30 2.85 -10.00
C LEU A 40 1.68 3.33 -9.53
N HIS A 41 2.62 3.54 -10.47
CA HIS A 41 3.97 4.03 -10.15
C HIS A 41 3.94 5.47 -9.64
N LYS A 42 3.05 6.31 -10.17
CA LYS A 42 2.82 7.66 -9.66
C LYS A 42 2.41 7.60 -8.18
N SER A 43 1.38 6.83 -7.83
CA SER A 43 0.95 6.70 -6.43
C SER A 43 2.02 6.08 -5.53
N LEU A 44 2.76 5.06 -5.99
CA LEU A 44 3.89 4.50 -5.24
C LEU A 44 4.99 5.53 -4.95
N THR A 45 5.18 6.50 -5.85
CA THR A 45 6.19 7.54 -5.67
C THR A 45 5.69 8.66 -4.76
N GLU A 46 4.45 9.10 -4.96
CA GLU A 46 3.92 10.33 -4.37
C GLU A 46 3.14 10.08 -3.07
N GLU A 47 2.44 8.95 -2.97
CA GLU A 47 1.35 8.75 -2.02
C GLU A 47 1.48 7.54 -1.08
N ILE A 48 2.30 6.56 -1.43
CA ILE A 48 2.42 5.29 -0.70
C ILE A 48 3.87 5.08 -0.27
N PRO A 49 4.16 4.91 1.04
CA PRO A 49 5.48 4.51 1.52
C PRO A 49 5.92 3.22 0.81
N SER A 50 6.93 3.32 -0.06
CA SER A 50 7.28 2.19 -0.90
C SER A 50 8.73 2.18 -1.38
N SER A 51 9.19 1.00 -1.79
CA SER A 51 10.44 0.83 -2.54
C SER A 51 10.30 -0.28 -3.58
N TYR A 52 10.96 -0.10 -4.71
CA TYR A 52 11.13 -1.17 -5.69
C TYR A 52 12.06 -2.27 -5.14
N ILE A 53 11.76 -3.52 -5.47
CA ILE A 53 12.63 -4.69 -5.33
C ILE A 53 12.64 -5.45 -6.66
N SER A 54 13.84 -5.80 -7.14
CA SER A 54 13.98 -6.60 -8.36
C SER A 54 13.57 -8.05 -8.09
N ASN A 55 13.14 -8.78 -9.13
CA ASN A 55 12.86 -10.22 -8.97
C ASN A 55 14.11 -10.99 -8.52
N GLU A 56 15.30 -10.60 -9.01
CA GLU A 56 16.56 -11.21 -8.59
C GLU A 56 16.80 -11.02 -7.09
N ASP A 57 16.70 -9.79 -6.59
CA ASP A 57 16.89 -9.50 -5.16
C ASP A 57 15.83 -10.21 -4.31
N LEU A 58 14.60 -10.32 -4.80
CA LEU A 58 13.55 -11.07 -4.12
C LEU A 58 13.87 -12.56 -4.02
N PHE A 59 14.29 -13.21 -5.11
CA PHE A 59 14.65 -14.63 -5.12
C PHE A 59 15.91 -14.96 -4.33
N LEU A 60 16.82 -14.00 -4.22
CA LEU A 60 18.05 -14.12 -3.42
C LEU A 60 17.90 -13.59 -1.99
N PHE A 61 16.68 -13.22 -1.57
CA PHE A 61 16.38 -12.69 -0.23
C PHE A 61 17.20 -11.44 0.17
N ARG A 62 17.58 -10.62 -0.81
CA ARG A 62 18.32 -9.36 -0.61
C ARG A 62 17.35 -8.21 -0.25
N LEU A 63 16.73 -8.32 0.93
CA LEU A 63 15.65 -7.43 1.34
C LEU A 63 16.13 -6.14 2.05
N ASP A 64 17.35 -6.11 2.58
CA ASP A 64 17.81 -5.02 3.47
C ASP A 64 17.72 -3.63 2.81
N LYS A 65 18.25 -3.50 1.59
CA LYS A 65 18.25 -2.24 0.84
C LYS A 65 16.83 -1.75 0.50
N PRO A 66 15.95 -2.57 -0.11
CA PRO A 66 14.59 -2.11 -0.41
C PRO A 66 13.79 -1.79 0.86
N LEU A 67 13.95 -2.55 1.95
CA LEU A 67 13.30 -2.26 3.24
C LEU A 67 13.77 -0.90 3.82
N GLN A 68 15.08 -0.65 3.84
CA GLN A 68 15.63 0.63 4.29
C GLN A 68 15.09 1.79 3.46
N LYS A 69 15.04 1.62 2.13
CA LYS A 69 14.53 2.65 1.21
C LYS A 69 13.05 2.96 1.43
N ALA A 70 12.23 1.95 1.69
CA ALA A 70 10.82 2.14 2.01
C ALA A 70 10.62 2.89 3.35
N ASN A 71 11.45 2.62 4.35
CA ASN A 71 11.40 3.31 5.65
C ASN A 71 11.79 4.79 5.59
N VAL A 72 12.66 5.18 4.65
CA VAL A 72 13.10 6.58 4.48
C VAL A 72 12.34 7.31 3.38
N TRP A 73 11.21 6.75 2.92
CA TRP A 73 10.37 7.36 1.90
C TRP A 73 9.90 8.76 2.34
N LYS A 74 9.93 9.73 1.41
CA LYS A 74 9.71 11.16 1.69
C LYS A 74 8.48 11.75 1.00
N GLY A 75 7.62 10.92 0.41
CA GLY A 75 6.39 11.41 -0.22
C GLY A 75 5.35 11.84 0.81
N LYS A 76 4.14 12.14 0.33
CA LYS A 76 3.02 12.58 1.16
C LYS A 76 1.92 11.53 1.11
N SER A 77 1.68 10.86 2.23
CA SER A 77 0.64 9.83 2.34
C SER A 77 -0.70 10.33 1.77
N SER A 78 -1.37 9.49 0.98
CA SER A 78 -2.66 9.84 0.35
C SER A 78 -3.69 10.25 1.40
N THR A 79 -4.42 11.34 1.11
CA THR A 79 -5.53 11.80 1.96
C THR A 79 -6.86 11.12 1.62
N LEU A 80 -6.91 10.36 0.51
CA LEU A 80 -8.15 9.77 -0.03
C LEU A 80 -8.70 8.63 0.83
N PHE A 81 -7.84 7.98 1.63
CA PHE A 81 -8.19 6.82 2.45
C PHE A 81 -8.02 7.09 3.95
N GLU A 82 -8.16 8.35 4.38
CA GLU A 82 -8.05 8.75 5.79
C GLU A 82 -9.21 8.25 6.67
N ARG A 83 -10.31 7.77 6.06
CA ARG A 83 -11.45 7.23 6.81
C ARG A 83 -11.08 5.92 7.48
N ASP A 84 -11.32 5.83 8.79
CA ASP A 84 -11.23 4.56 9.50
C ASP A 84 -12.42 3.69 9.07
N GLY A 85 -12.17 2.73 8.19
CA GLY A 85 -13.19 1.78 7.75
C GLY A 85 -13.82 0.95 8.88
N ARG A 86 -13.25 0.89 10.09
CA ARG A 86 -13.97 0.38 11.27
C ARG A 86 -15.14 1.30 11.62
N GLU A 87 -14.92 2.61 11.55
CA GLU A 87 -15.97 3.61 11.72
C GLU A 87 -16.95 3.56 10.55
N ASP A 88 -16.50 3.33 9.31
CA ASP A 88 -17.43 3.14 8.18
C ASP A 88 -18.29 1.88 8.35
N VAL A 89 -17.71 0.76 8.82
CA VAL A 89 -18.47 -0.46 9.13
C VAL A 89 -19.43 -0.24 10.30
N LYS A 90 -18.97 0.39 11.39
CA LYS A 90 -19.84 0.74 12.53
C LYS A 90 -21.00 1.64 12.08
N TYR A 91 -20.72 2.65 11.26
CA TYR A 91 -21.72 3.54 10.68
C TYR A 91 -22.71 2.78 9.80
N ALA A 92 -22.22 1.93 8.89
CA ALA A 92 -23.08 1.12 8.03
C ALA A 92 -23.99 0.18 8.84
N VAL A 93 -23.45 -0.46 9.89
CA VAL A 93 -24.24 -1.30 10.81
C VAL A 93 -25.26 -0.46 11.57
N ALA A 94 -24.90 0.72 12.07
CA ALA A 94 -25.82 1.61 12.78
C ALA A 94 -26.98 2.08 11.89
N VAL A 95 -26.69 2.45 10.63
CA VAL A 95 -27.71 2.79 9.62
C VAL A 95 -28.60 1.58 9.31
N PHE A 96 -28.02 0.40 9.08
CA PHE A 96 -28.76 -0.82 8.78
C PHE A 96 -29.73 -1.21 9.91
N LEU A 97 -29.29 -1.04 11.16
CA LEU A 97 -30.08 -1.33 12.36
C LEU A 97 -31.00 -0.16 12.79
N LYS A 98 -31.00 0.97 12.07
CA LYS A 98 -31.77 2.20 12.40
C LYS A 98 -31.48 2.75 13.81
N LEU A 99 -30.22 2.66 14.24
CA LEU A 99 -29.77 3.21 15.53
C LEU A 99 -29.44 4.71 15.45
N ILE A 100 -29.29 5.21 14.22
CA ILE A 100 -29.06 6.61 13.84
C ILE A 100 -29.87 6.94 12.59
#